data_AF-A0A7C3I2N7-F1
#
_entry.id   AF-A0A7C3I2N7-F1
#
_cell.length_a   1.000
_cell.length_b   1.000
_cell.length_c   1.000
_cell.angle_alpha   90.00
_cell.angle_beta   90.00
_cell.angle_gamma   90.00
#
_symmetry.space_group_name_H-M   'P 1'
#
loop_
_entity.id
_entity.type
_entity.pdbx_description
1 polymer ?
#
loop_
_entity_poly.entity_id
_entity_poly.type
_entity_poly.pdbx_seq_one_letter_code
_entity_poly.pdbx_strand_id
1 'polypeptide(L)'
;LGIGGGVRVGMVRNSYDNSVYRPFDPVLREQNNQWTPSNIIWSSLSYDKRDIYYDPSKGYYGIQRLGIYGLLPVEKEHYIRTDTKAEAFTTLFAIPVSDAFTFKGVFGIHSGLSLILPQQFNTEPVIQDNNKLAIDGMFNARGWYSERSNYGLALWENWAELRIPLAANILAWDWFIDAAAVKEDWHAMFNNLSIEDFRFSMGSGLRFTIPQFPFRFSLAKRFQVVDNKVQWINGGIGSWGLDFVISFAIATY
;
A
#
# COMPACT_ATOMS: atom_id res chain seq x y z
N LEU A 1 22.77 -2.14 -4.53
CA LEU A 1 22.23 -3.22 -3.68
C LEU A 1 22.30 -2.69 -2.26
N GLY A 2 21.17 -2.61 -1.57
CA GLY A 2 21.07 -2.26 -0.16
C GLY A 2 20.67 -3.50 0.63
N ILE A 3 21.29 -3.68 1.79
CA ILE A 3 20.89 -4.70 2.77
C ILE A 3 20.58 -3.94 4.05
N GLY A 4 19.40 -4.20 4.60
CA GLY A 4 18.95 -3.64 5.86
C GLY A 4 18.54 -4.73 6.83
N GLY A 5 18.57 -4.42 8.11
CA GLY A 5 18.02 -5.30 9.12
C GLY A 5 17.99 -4.61 10.47
N GLY A 6 17.20 -5.16 11.38
CA GLY A 6 17.10 -4.60 12.72
C GLY A 6 16.20 -5.43 13.62
N VAL A 7 16.26 -5.06 14.90
CA VAL A 7 15.40 -5.59 15.94
C VAL A 7 14.61 -4.43 16.53
N ARG A 8 13.32 -4.62 16.72
CA ARG A 8 12.48 -3.74 17.52
C ARG A 8 12.06 -4.51 18.76
N VAL A 9 12.28 -3.93 19.93
CA VAL A 9 11.80 -4.43 21.22
C VAL A 9 10.88 -3.37 21.80
N GLY A 10 9.69 -3.77 22.20
CA GLY A 10 8.66 -2.85 22.67
C GLY A 10 7.73 -3.49 23.69
N MET A 11 6.97 -2.62 24.36
CA MET A 11 5.91 -2.99 25.30
C MET A 11 4.65 -2.24 24.90
N VAL A 12 3.53 -2.94 24.77
CA VAL A 12 2.23 -2.38 24.39
C VAL A 12 1.26 -2.52 25.56
N ARG A 13 0.53 -1.44 25.87
CA ARG A 13 -0.58 -1.48 26.81
C ARG A 13 -1.80 -0.81 26.19
N ASN A 14 -2.87 -1.57 26.07
CA ASN A 14 -4.17 -1.07 25.66
C ASN A 14 -5.00 -0.79 26.91
N SER A 15 -5.60 0.40 27.00
CA SER A 15 -6.40 0.82 28.15
C SER A 15 -7.71 1.42 27.66
N TYR A 16 -8.82 0.94 28.21
CA TYR A 16 -10.14 1.51 27.99
C TYR A 16 -11.02 1.29 29.23
N ASP A 17 -12.08 2.08 29.37
CA ASP A 17 -13.08 1.88 30.41
C ASP A 17 -14.02 0.73 30.00
N ASN A 18 -13.94 -0.41 30.68
CA ASN A 18 -14.72 -1.59 30.37
C ASN A 18 -16.20 -1.52 30.83
N SER A 19 -16.56 -0.49 31.60
CA SER A 19 -17.94 -0.23 32.01
C SER A 19 -18.72 0.53 30.94
N VAL A 20 -18.02 1.29 30.09
CA VAL A 20 -18.61 2.12 29.03
C VAL A 20 -18.35 1.54 27.64
N TYR A 21 -17.17 0.92 27.42
CA TYR A 21 -16.72 0.49 26.10
C TYR A 21 -16.43 -1.01 26.04
N ARG A 22 -16.78 -1.64 24.92
CA ARG A 22 -16.43 -3.03 24.61
C ARG A 22 -15.82 -3.12 23.20
N PRO A 23 -14.48 -3.20 23.09
CA PRO A 23 -13.82 -3.37 21.81
C PRO A 23 -14.38 -4.57 21.01
N PHE A 24 -14.40 -4.42 19.69
CA PHE A 24 -14.82 -5.48 18.76
C PHE A 24 -13.83 -6.65 18.80
N ASP A 25 -12.53 -6.35 18.80
CA ASP A 25 -11.44 -7.32 18.86
C ASP A 25 -11.39 -8.02 20.24
N PRO A 26 -11.55 -9.36 20.30
CA PRO A 26 -11.47 -10.12 21.53
C PRO A 26 -10.12 -10.01 22.26
N VAL A 27 -9.00 -9.95 21.53
CA VAL A 27 -7.64 -9.86 22.07
C VAL A 27 -7.43 -8.52 22.79
N LEU A 28 -8.01 -7.44 22.24
CA LEU A 28 -8.01 -6.13 22.92
C LEU A 28 -8.82 -6.17 24.22
N ARG A 29 -9.91 -6.95 24.27
CA ARG A 29 -10.77 -7.03 25.46
C ARG A 29 -10.13 -7.76 26.62
N GLU A 30 -9.57 -8.93 26.35
CA GLU A 30 -9.03 -9.83 27.38
C GLU A 30 -7.84 -9.24 28.13
N GLN A 31 -7.17 -8.25 27.53
CA GLN A 31 -5.92 -7.70 28.04
C GLN A 31 -5.98 -6.19 28.27
N ASN A 32 -7.18 -5.67 28.57
CA ASN A 32 -7.35 -4.30 29.03
C ASN A 32 -6.45 -4.02 30.24
N ASN A 33 -5.70 -2.92 30.19
CA ASN A 33 -4.74 -2.49 31.20
C ASN A 33 -3.53 -3.41 31.43
N GLN A 34 -3.26 -4.38 30.56
CA GLN A 34 -2.08 -5.24 30.67
C GLN A 34 -0.95 -4.78 29.74
N TRP A 35 0.28 -4.84 30.24
CA TRP A 35 1.49 -4.65 29.44
C TRP A 35 1.86 -5.97 28.77
N THR A 36 2.15 -5.93 27.47
CA THR A 36 2.58 -7.12 26.73
C THR A 36 3.77 -6.78 25.84
N PRO A 37 4.81 -7.62 25.80
CA PRO A 37 5.92 -7.42 24.89
C PRO A 37 5.48 -7.48 23.42
N SER A 38 6.19 -6.74 22.56
CA SER A 38 6.02 -6.73 21.11
C SER A 38 7.38 -6.53 20.45
N ASN A 39 7.93 -7.62 19.93
CA ASN A 39 9.26 -7.75 19.41
C ASN A 39 9.21 -8.19 17.95
N ILE A 40 10.12 -7.61 17.16
CA ILE A 40 10.22 -7.86 15.72
C ILE A 40 11.69 -8.00 15.36
N ILE A 41 12.03 -9.04 14.61
CA ILE A 41 13.29 -9.10 13.85
C ILE A 41 12.94 -8.93 12.39
N TRP A 42 13.63 -8.04 11.68
CA TRP A 42 13.39 -7.83 10.26
C TRP A 42 14.69 -7.70 9.47
N SER A 43 14.61 -8.06 8.20
CA SER A 43 15.67 -7.86 7.21
C SER A 43 15.06 -7.37 5.89
N SER A 44 15.87 -6.69 5.09
CA SER A 44 15.48 -6.26 3.75
C SER A 44 16.65 -6.33 2.78
N LEU A 45 16.31 -6.62 1.53
CA LEU A 45 17.21 -6.58 0.39
C LEU A 45 16.59 -5.66 -0.65
N SER A 46 17.30 -4.61 -1.04
CA SER A 46 16.82 -3.64 -2.01
C SER A 46 17.80 -3.43 -3.16
N TYR A 47 17.26 -3.10 -4.32
CA TYR A 47 18.03 -2.74 -5.49
C TYR A 47 17.39 -1.53 -6.15
N ASP A 48 18.07 -0.38 -6.02
CA ASP A 48 17.61 0.90 -6.57
C ASP A 48 18.54 1.38 -7.68
N LYS A 49 17.96 1.58 -8.86
CA LYS A 49 18.61 2.18 -10.05
C LYS A 49 17.77 3.33 -10.61
N ARG A 50 16.85 3.88 -9.82
CA ARG A 50 16.10 5.09 -10.17
C ARG A 50 17.05 6.29 -10.20
N ASP A 51 16.75 7.26 -11.05
CA ASP A 51 17.50 8.51 -11.12
C ASP A 51 17.30 9.37 -9.86
N ILE A 52 16.06 9.53 -9.42
CA ILE A 52 15.68 10.27 -8.22
C ILE A 52 14.65 9.43 -7.48
N TYR A 53 14.88 9.13 -6.20
CA TYR A 53 14.01 8.20 -5.47
C TYR A 53 12.57 8.73 -5.31
N TYR A 54 12.38 10.01 -4.95
CA TYR A 54 11.07 10.59 -4.63
C TYR A 54 10.23 11.02 -5.84
N ASP A 55 10.87 11.29 -6.98
CA ASP A 55 10.19 11.65 -8.24
C ASP A 55 10.93 11.02 -9.45
N PRO A 56 10.91 9.68 -9.58
CA PRO A 56 11.71 9.01 -10.60
C PRO A 56 11.21 9.35 -12.01
N SER A 57 12.14 9.56 -12.94
CA SER A 57 11.85 9.71 -14.37
C SER A 57 12.38 8.58 -15.24
N LYS A 58 13.31 7.78 -14.69
CA LYS A 58 13.86 6.57 -15.33
C LYS A 58 14.42 5.60 -14.29
N GLY A 59 14.58 4.35 -14.71
CA GLY A 59 15.20 3.31 -13.89
C GLY A 59 14.15 2.46 -13.18
N TYR A 60 14.60 1.69 -12.19
CA TYR A 60 13.76 0.69 -11.53
C TYR A 60 14.20 0.48 -10.09
N TYR A 61 13.27 -0.02 -9.28
CA TYR A 61 13.48 -0.30 -7.87
C TYR A 61 12.82 -1.62 -7.50
N GLY A 62 13.56 -2.46 -6.80
CA GLY A 62 13.06 -3.70 -6.21
C GLY A 62 13.40 -3.77 -4.74
N ILE A 63 12.50 -4.29 -3.92
CA ILE A 63 12.77 -4.59 -2.51
C ILE A 63 12.03 -5.85 -2.08
N GLN A 64 12.72 -6.67 -1.31
CA GLN A 64 12.15 -7.73 -0.48
C GLN A 64 12.37 -7.37 0.98
N ARG A 65 11.33 -7.45 1.78
CA ARG A 65 11.39 -7.36 3.24
C ARG A 65 10.85 -8.64 3.86
N LEU A 66 11.49 -9.07 4.94
CA LEU A 66 11.03 -10.14 5.81
C LEU A 66 11.00 -9.63 7.25
N GLY A 67 9.91 -9.89 7.97
CA GLY A 67 9.77 -9.60 9.39
C GLY A 67 9.20 -10.79 10.14
N ILE A 68 9.78 -11.09 11.29
CA ILE A 68 9.32 -12.12 12.23
C ILE A 68 8.79 -11.39 13.46
N TYR A 69 7.50 -11.50 13.72
CA TYR A 69 6.77 -10.77 14.75
C TYR A 69 6.38 -11.71 15.89
N GLY A 70 6.72 -11.38 17.13
CA GLY A 70 6.52 -12.27 18.27
C GLY A 70 7.60 -13.32 18.39
N LEU A 71 8.64 -13.00 19.14
CA LEU A 71 9.83 -13.84 19.34
C LEU A 71 9.75 -14.67 20.63
N LEU A 72 8.99 -14.19 21.61
CA LEU A 72 8.80 -14.80 22.92
C LEU A 72 7.39 -15.35 23.04
N PRO A 73 7.18 -16.51 23.70
CA PRO A 73 5.85 -17.13 23.84
C PRO A 73 4.79 -16.29 24.58
N VAL A 74 5.20 -15.22 25.27
CA VAL A 74 4.32 -14.31 26.01
C VAL A 74 3.71 -13.21 25.12
N GLU A 75 4.16 -13.12 23.86
CA GLU A 75 3.69 -12.11 22.92
C GLU A 75 2.33 -12.46 22.33
N LYS A 76 1.58 -11.45 21.90
CA LYS A 76 0.19 -11.65 21.43
C LYS A 76 0.11 -12.16 20.00
N GLU A 77 1.11 -11.84 19.20
CA GLU A 77 1.09 -12.05 17.78
C GLU A 77 2.31 -12.84 17.39
N HIS A 78 2.11 -13.84 16.53
CA HIS A 78 3.14 -14.74 16.03
C HIS A 78 2.90 -14.98 14.56
N TYR A 79 3.58 -14.18 13.73
CA TYR A 79 3.50 -14.29 12.29
C TYR A 79 4.82 -13.88 11.62
N ILE A 80 4.93 -14.22 10.34
CA ILE A 80 5.97 -13.75 9.45
C ILE A 80 5.30 -12.82 8.45
N ARG A 81 5.86 -11.64 8.23
CA ARG A 81 5.43 -10.74 7.16
C ARG A 81 6.48 -10.67 6.09
N THR A 82 6.06 -10.78 4.84
CA THR A 82 6.92 -10.58 3.67
C THR A 82 6.30 -9.50 2.82
N ASP A 83 7.10 -8.52 2.44
CA ASP A 83 6.70 -7.47 1.51
C ASP A 83 7.67 -7.46 0.32
N THR A 84 7.14 -7.73 -0.88
CA THR A 84 7.88 -7.68 -2.14
C THR A 84 7.35 -6.52 -2.96
N LYS A 85 8.21 -5.65 -3.46
CA LYS A 85 7.81 -4.51 -4.27
C LYS A 85 8.76 -4.35 -5.45
N ALA A 86 8.19 -4.06 -6.62
CA ALA A 86 8.93 -3.75 -7.84
C ALA A 86 8.32 -2.54 -8.54
N GLU A 87 9.17 -1.64 -9.01
CA GLU A 87 8.79 -0.43 -9.75
C GLU A 87 9.72 -0.22 -10.95
N ALA A 88 9.18 0.29 -12.05
CA ALA A 88 9.96 0.69 -13.21
C ALA A 88 9.41 2.01 -13.78
N PHE A 89 10.32 2.85 -14.25
CA PHE A 89 10.04 4.17 -14.78
C PHE A 89 10.79 4.37 -16.10
N THR A 90 10.11 5.01 -17.04
CA THR A 90 10.71 5.40 -18.32
C THR A 90 10.22 6.78 -18.73
N THR A 91 11.13 7.58 -19.28
CA THR A 91 10.78 8.85 -19.91
C THR A 91 10.34 8.56 -21.34
N LEU A 92 9.07 8.84 -21.65
CA LEU A 92 8.48 8.63 -22.96
C LEU A 92 8.96 9.66 -23.99
N PHE A 93 9.05 10.91 -23.57
CA PHE A 93 9.55 12.03 -24.37
C PHE A 93 10.13 13.09 -23.43
N ALA A 94 11.05 13.91 -23.95
CA ALA A 94 11.61 15.05 -23.24
C ALA A 94 11.95 16.16 -24.23
N ILE A 95 11.17 17.24 -24.22
CA ILE A 95 11.29 18.37 -25.12
C ILE A 95 11.73 19.58 -24.28
N PRO A 96 12.97 20.09 -24.45
CA PRO A 96 13.40 21.29 -23.76
C PRO A 96 12.61 22.49 -24.30
N VAL A 97 11.87 23.17 -23.42
CA VAL A 97 11.07 24.37 -23.77
C VAL A 97 11.82 25.63 -23.38
N SER A 98 12.56 25.58 -22.27
CA SER A 98 13.47 26.63 -21.80
C SER A 98 14.59 26.02 -20.95
N ASP A 99 15.56 26.84 -20.56
CA ASP A 99 16.65 26.43 -19.65
C ASP A 99 16.12 25.93 -18.29
N ALA A 100 14.92 26.36 -17.89
CA ALA A 100 14.31 26.02 -16.61
C ALA A 100 13.22 24.94 -16.72
N PHE A 101 12.74 24.61 -17.93
CA PHE A 101 11.60 23.71 -18.10
C PHE A 101 11.75 22.78 -19.30
N THR A 102 11.67 21.48 -19.00
CA THR A 102 11.59 20.40 -20.00
C THR A 102 10.21 19.78 -19.93
N PHE A 103 9.46 19.90 -21.02
CA PHE A 103 8.20 19.20 -21.18
C PHE A 103 8.48 17.72 -21.42
N LYS A 104 8.23 16.88 -20.42
CA LYS A 104 8.51 15.44 -20.47
C LYS A 104 7.30 14.61 -20.06
N GLY A 105 7.15 13.44 -20.67
CA GLY A 105 6.21 12.42 -20.22
C GLY A 105 6.97 11.32 -19.53
N VAL A 106 6.56 10.94 -18.33
CA VAL A 106 7.14 9.82 -17.58
C VAL A 106 6.07 8.78 -17.37
N PHE A 107 6.33 7.55 -17.81
CA PHE A 107 5.50 6.40 -17.50
C PHE A 107 6.13 5.59 -16.37
N GLY A 108 5.32 5.20 -15.40
CA GLY A 108 5.74 4.36 -14.29
C GLY A 108 4.79 3.19 -14.12
N ILE A 109 5.33 2.06 -13.67
CA ILE A 109 4.56 0.89 -13.25
C ILE A 109 5.06 0.39 -11.90
N HIS A 110 4.16 -0.22 -11.14
CA HIS A 110 4.43 -0.77 -9.82
C HIS A 110 3.62 -2.03 -9.58
N SER A 111 4.23 -2.95 -8.84
CA SER A 111 3.58 -4.09 -8.22
C SER A 111 4.10 -4.26 -6.79
N GLY A 112 3.20 -4.46 -5.84
CA GLY A 112 3.48 -4.70 -4.42
C GLY A 112 2.71 -5.93 -3.95
N LEU A 113 3.40 -6.92 -3.39
CA LEU A 113 2.82 -8.13 -2.82
C LEU A 113 3.21 -8.21 -1.34
N SER A 114 2.21 -8.19 -0.47
CA SER A 114 2.37 -8.34 0.97
C SER A 114 1.70 -9.63 1.42
N LEU A 115 2.41 -10.43 2.21
CA LEU A 115 1.93 -11.72 2.74
C LEU A 115 2.18 -11.80 4.24
N ILE A 116 1.20 -12.32 4.97
CA ILE A 116 1.28 -12.70 6.37
C ILE A 116 1.21 -14.23 6.44
N LEU A 117 2.28 -14.84 6.92
CA LEU A 117 2.52 -16.28 6.93
C LEU A 117 2.62 -16.79 8.38
N PRO A 118 2.29 -18.08 8.63
CA PRO A 118 2.48 -18.68 9.93
C PRO A 118 3.96 -18.78 10.30
N GLN A 119 4.27 -18.72 11.60
CA GLN A 119 5.59 -19.07 12.12
C GLN A 119 5.77 -20.59 12.24
N GLN A 120 7.02 -21.04 12.39
CA GLN A 120 7.48 -22.43 12.30
C GLN A 120 6.81 -23.44 13.27
N PHE A 121 5.94 -23.00 14.17
CA PHE A 121 5.20 -23.82 15.14
C PHE A 121 3.70 -23.50 15.21
N ASN A 122 3.20 -22.60 14.36
CA ASN A 122 1.78 -22.30 14.26
C ASN A 122 1.25 -22.85 12.93
N THR A 123 0.05 -23.40 12.95
CA THR A 123 -0.65 -23.80 11.71
C THR A 123 -1.16 -22.58 10.95
N GLU A 124 -1.57 -21.53 11.67
CA GLU A 124 -2.10 -20.28 11.13
C GLU A 124 -1.36 -19.06 11.72
N PRO A 125 -1.30 -17.92 11.02
CA PRO A 125 -0.75 -16.69 11.60
C PRO A 125 -1.58 -16.24 12.81
N VAL A 126 -0.92 -16.00 13.94
CA VAL A 126 -1.58 -15.38 15.11
C VAL A 126 -1.41 -13.88 15.00
N ILE A 127 -2.47 -13.17 14.59
CA ILE A 127 -2.43 -11.73 14.32
C ILE A 127 -3.77 -11.07 14.66
N GLN A 128 -3.72 -9.86 15.21
CA GLN A 128 -4.91 -9.02 15.45
C GLN A 128 -5.42 -8.42 14.13
N ASP A 129 -6.73 -8.18 14.03
CA ASP A 129 -7.34 -7.69 12.79
C ASP A 129 -6.77 -6.34 12.33
N ASN A 130 -6.41 -5.47 13.28
CA ASN A 130 -5.81 -4.15 13.00
C ASN A 130 -4.41 -4.22 12.36
N ASN A 131 -3.71 -5.36 12.47
CA ASN A 131 -2.38 -5.57 11.93
C ASN A 131 -2.39 -6.39 10.63
N LYS A 132 -3.57 -6.85 10.20
CA LYS A 132 -3.78 -7.48 8.90
C LYS A 132 -3.68 -6.46 7.76
N LEU A 133 -3.63 -6.96 6.54
CA LEU A 133 -3.51 -6.16 5.32
C LEU A 133 -4.89 -5.72 4.86
N ALA A 134 -5.02 -4.50 4.33
CA ALA A 134 -6.27 -4.01 3.78
C ALA A 134 -6.01 -3.06 2.60
N ILE A 135 -7.03 -2.91 1.77
CA ILE A 135 -7.06 -1.84 0.77
C ILE A 135 -7.48 -0.55 1.47
N ASP A 136 -6.62 0.46 1.44
CA ASP A 136 -6.82 1.67 2.24
C ASP A 136 -7.40 2.86 1.44
N GLY A 137 -7.22 2.87 0.12
CA GLY A 137 -7.74 3.92 -0.77
C GLY A 137 -6.91 5.22 -0.82
N MET A 138 -5.84 5.36 -0.04
CA MET A 138 -4.86 6.46 -0.09
C MET A 138 -3.48 6.00 -0.56
N PHE A 139 -2.97 4.86 -0.10
CA PHE A 139 -1.66 4.33 -0.52
C PHE A 139 -1.80 3.27 -1.63
N ASN A 140 -2.84 2.45 -1.57
CA ASN A 140 -3.21 1.51 -2.63
C ASN A 140 -4.69 1.68 -3.05
N ALA A 141 -4.99 1.22 -4.28
CA ALA A 141 -6.33 1.26 -4.91
C ALA A 141 -7.12 2.55 -4.60
N ARG A 142 -6.64 3.67 -5.15
CA ARG A 142 -7.13 5.03 -4.84
C ARG A 142 -8.66 5.13 -4.93
N GLY A 143 -9.26 5.67 -3.88
CA GLY A 143 -10.70 5.89 -3.76
C GLY A 143 -11.48 4.76 -3.08
N TRP A 144 -10.90 3.58 -2.87
CA TRP A 144 -11.55 2.44 -2.23
C TRP A 144 -11.54 2.52 -0.69
N TYR A 145 -11.98 3.65 -0.14
CA TYR A 145 -12.05 3.88 1.32
C TYR A 145 -12.96 2.88 2.05
N SER A 146 -13.95 2.33 1.36
CA SER A 146 -14.88 1.33 1.90
C SER A 146 -14.21 -0.02 2.20
N GLU A 147 -13.06 -0.30 1.61
CA GLU A 147 -12.34 -1.58 1.79
C GLU A 147 -11.35 -1.54 2.96
N ARG A 148 -11.26 -0.43 3.69
CA ARG A 148 -10.37 -0.29 4.87
C ARG A 148 -10.62 -1.28 5.98
N SER A 149 -11.86 -1.77 6.07
CA SER A 149 -12.29 -2.73 7.06
C SER A 149 -12.26 -4.17 6.53
N ASN A 150 -11.88 -4.38 5.27
CA ASN A 150 -11.78 -5.68 4.64
C ASN A 150 -10.33 -6.18 4.78
N TYR A 151 -10.09 -6.88 5.89
CA TYR A 151 -8.77 -7.33 6.28
C TYR A 151 -8.43 -8.72 5.71
N GLY A 152 -7.17 -8.92 5.36
CA GLY A 152 -6.68 -10.21 4.88
C GLY A 152 -5.22 -10.48 5.22
N LEU A 153 -4.79 -11.70 4.89
CA LEU A 153 -3.42 -12.17 5.10
C LEU A 153 -2.56 -12.04 3.84
N ALA A 154 -3.16 -11.69 2.70
CA ALA A 154 -2.43 -11.34 1.49
C ALA A 154 -3.04 -10.13 0.80
N LEU A 155 -2.18 -9.27 0.26
CA LEU A 155 -2.53 -8.07 -0.48
C LEU A 155 -1.62 -7.96 -1.69
N TRP A 156 -2.22 -7.86 -2.88
CA TRP A 156 -1.51 -7.59 -4.12
C TRP A 156 -2.03 -6.30 -4.72
N GLU A 157 -1.18 -5.29 -4.82
CA GLU A 157 -1.50 -3.98 -5.37
C GLU A 157 -0.61 -3.63 -6.57
N ASN A 158 -1.20 -2.92 -7.52
CA ASN A 158 -0.55 -2.52 -8.76
C ASN A 158 -1.02 -1.13 -9.14
N TRP A 159 -0.12 -0.36 -9.74
CA TRP A 159 -0.50 0.88 -10.43
C TRP A 159 0.33 1.07 -11.68
N ALA A 160 -0.26 1.77 -12.64
CA ALA A 160 0.45 2.37 -13.77
C ALA A 160 0.13 3.87 -13.80
N GLU A 161 1.16 4.70 -13.94
CA GLU A 161 1.07 6.16 -13.88
C GLU A 161 1.70 6.81 -15.12
N LEU A 162 1.02 7.80 -15.68
CA LEU A 162 1.56 8.73 -16.67
C LEU A 162 1.64 10.12 -16.05
N ARG A 163 2.87 10.62 -15.92
CA ARG A 163 3.17 11.89 -15.26
C ARG A 163 3.73 12.89 -16.25
N ILE A 164 3.21 14.11 -16.21
CA ILE A 164 3.65 15.24 -17.02
C ILE A 164 3.90 16.43 -16.09
N PRO A 165 5.13 16.97 -15.99
CA PRO A 165 5.40 18.12 -15.13
C PRO A 165 4.68 19.36 -15.67
N LEU A 166 3.99 20.07 -14.79
CA LEU A 166 3.38 21.37 -15.06
C LEU A 166 4.31 22.51 -14.61
N ALA A 167 5.01 22.29 -13.50
CA ALA A 167 6.06 23.17 -12.97
C ALA A 167 7.23 22.30 -12.52
N ALA A 168 8.42 22.58 -13.05
CA ALA A 168 9.61 21.78 -12.79
C ALA A 168 9.85 21.60 -11.29
N ASN A 169 9.97 20.34 -10.84
CA ASN A 169 10.24 19.96 -9.44
C ASN A 169 9.22 20.47 -8.41
N ILE A 170 8.04 20.92 -8.84
CA ILE A 170 6.98 21.43 -7.95
C ILE A 170 5.69 20.65 -8.15
N LEU A 171 5.18 20.61 -9.38
CA LEU A 171 3.83 20.14 -9.69
C LEU A 171 3.82 19.33 -10.98
N ALA A 172 3.14 18.20 -10.96
CA ALA A 172 2.89 17.37 -12.13
C ALA A 172 1.41 17.05 -12.25
N TRP A 173 0.96 16.93 -13.50
CA TRP A 173 -0.29 16.27 -13.84
C TRP A 173 -0.04 14.76 -13.90
N ASP A 174 -0.79 14.01 -13.12
CA ASP A 174 -0.63 12.58 -12.94
C ASP A 174 -1.92 11.87 -13.37
N TRP A 175 -1.79 10.91 -14.27
CA TRP A 175 -2.86 10.00 -14.68
C TRP A 175 -2.54 8.62 -14.17
N PHE A 176 -3.55 7.88 -13.73
CA PHE A 176 -3.31 6.57 -13.16
C PHE A 176 -4.39 5.55 -13.45
N ILE A 177 -3.99 4.29 -13.32
CA ILE A 177 -4.86 3.13 -13.12
C ILE A 177 -4.28 2.30 -11.98
N ASP A 178 -5.14 1.90 -11.05
CA ASP A 178 -4.82 1.03 -9.92
C ASP A 178 -5.60 -0.29 -10.02
N ALA A 179 -5.00 -1.35 -9.47
CA ALA A 179 -5.65 -2.62 -9.24
C ALA A 179 -5.11 -3.22 -7.94
N ALA A 180 -5.98 -3.45 -6.95
CA ALA A 180 -5.59 -4.15 -5.72
C ALA A 180 -6.58 -5.25 -5.34
N ALA A 181 -6.07 -6.35 -4.80
CA ALA A 181 -6.87 -7.44 -4.26
C ALA A 181 -6.35 -7.82 -2.87
N VAL A 182 -7.28 -8.10 -1.95
CA VAL A 182 -7.01 -8.61 -0.62
C VAL A 182 -7.65 -9.99 -0.47
N LYS A 183 -6.94 -10.93 0.17
CA LYS A 183 -7.44 -12.28 0.44
C LYS A 183 -7.29 -12.61 1.92
N GLU A 184 -8.31 -13.25 2.47
CA GLU A 184 -8.33 -13.70 3.87
C GLU A 184 -7.22 -14.72 4.16
N ASP A 185 -6.87 -15.57 3.20
CA ASP A 185 -5.78 -16.54 3.28
C ASP A 185 -4.69 -16.20 2.24
N TRP A 186 -3.44 -16.41 2.62
CA TRP A 186 -2.30 -16.13 1.76
C TRP A 186 -2.15 -17.15 0.62
N HIS A 187 -2.56 -18.41 0.80
CA HIS A 187 -2.53 -19.39 -0.31
C HIS A 187 -3.59 -19.05 -1.37
N ALA A 188 -4.75 -18.54 -0.94
CA ALA A 188 -5.81 -18.10 -1.84
C ALA A 188 -5.35 -17.00 -2.82
N MET A 189 -4.35 -16.19 -2.47
CA MET A 189 -3.75 -15.20 -3.37
C MET A 189 -3.11 -15.84 -4.62
N PHE A 190 -2.63 -17.08 -4.52
CA PHE A 190 -1.96 -17.77 -5.63
C PHE A 190 -2.84 -18.83 -6.30
N ASN A 191 -3.75 -19.44 -5.54
CA ASN A 191 -4.55 -20.58 -6.01
C ASN A 191 -5.99 -20.21 -6.38
N ASN A 192 -6.52 -19.11 -5.84
CA ASN A 192 -7.93 -18.71 -6.00
C ASN A 192 -8.08 -17.20 -6.17
N LEU A 193 -7.13 -16.59 -6.89
CA LEU A 193 -7.22 -15.19 -7.27
C LEU A 193 -7.85 -15.08 -8.65
N SER A 194 -8.89 -14.25 -8.74
CA SER A 194 -9.61 -13.95 -9.96
C SER A 194 -9.62 -12.44 -10.22
N ILE A 195 -10.02 -12.05 -11.44
CA ILE A 195 -10.19 -10.63 -11.79
C ILE A 195 -11.27 -9.95 -10.95
N GLU A 196 -12.24 -10.71 -10.41
CA GLU A 196 -13.37 -10.18 -9.63
C GLU A 196 -12.97 -9.78 -8.21
N ASP A 197 -11.85 -10.32 -7.72
CA ASP A 197 -11.28 -9.96 -6.44
C ASP A 197 -10.64 -8.56 -6.46
N PHE A 198 -10.29 -8.07 -7.65
CA PHE A 198 -9.61 -6.79 -7.79
C PHE A 198 -10.57 -5.61 -7.66
N ARG A 199 -10.11 -4.61 -6.92
CA ARG A 199 -10.64 -3.26 -6.83
C ARG A 199 -9.84 -2.38 -7.78
N PHE A 200 -10.48 -1.93 -8.84
CA PHE A 200 -9.86 -1.07 -9.83
C PHE A 200 -10.24 0.38 -9.63
N SER A 201 -9.32 1.27 -9.93
CA SER A 201 -9.63 2.67 -10.09
C SER A 201 -8.78 3.28 -11.21
N MET A 202 -9.29 4.33 -11.82
CA MET A 202 -8.53 5.13 -12.78
C MET A 202 -8.86 6.59 -12.60
N GLY A 203 -7.94 7.47 -12.94
CA GLY A 203 -8.17 8.88 -12.67
C GLY A 203 -7.04 9.77 -13.14
N SER A 204 -7.20 11.05 -12.81
CA SER A 204 -6.14 12.03 -12.95
C SER A 204 -6.16 13.03 -11.81
N GLY A 205 -5.03 13.68 -11.59
CA GLY A 205 -4.86 14.61 -10.49
C GLY A 205 -3.58 15.40 -10.56
N LEU A 206 -3.39 16.23 -9.54
CA LEU A 206 -2.19 17.01 -9.34
C LEU A 206 -1.31 16.34 -8.28
N ARG A 207 -0.06 16.09 -8.63
CA ARG A 207 0.98 15.56 -7.75
C ARG A 207 2.00 16.64 -7.45
N PHE A 208 2.31 16.85 -6.19
CA PHE A 208 3.47 17.61 -5.80
C PHE A 208 4.73 16.75 -5.88
N THR A 209 5.79 17.28 -6.50
CA THR A 209 7.08 16.58 -6.69
C THR A 209 8.16 17.10 -5.74
N ILE A 210 7.73 17.74 -4.65
CA ILE A 210 8.58 18.27 -3.58
C ILE A 210 8.73 17.17 -2.49
N PRO A 211 9.95 16.79 -2.10
CA PRO A 211 10.16 15.71 -1.11
C PRO A 211 9.43 15.91 0.22
N GLN A 212 9.37 17.15 0.71
CA GLN A 212 8.72 17.50 1.99
C GLN A 212 7.19 17.58 1.88
N PHE A 213 6.62 17.51 0.67
CA PHE A 213 5.19 17.64 0.42
C PHE A 213 4.71 16.58 -0.59
N PRO A 214 4.72 15.28 -0.22
CA PRO A 214 4.46 14.17 -1.14
C PRO A 214 2.96 13.91 -1.36
N PHE A 215 2.15 14.96 -1.51
CA PHE A 215 0.70 14.83 -1.68
C PHE A 215 0.28 14.75 -3.14
N ARG A 216 -0.77 13.97 -3.38
CA ARG A 216 -1.48 13.87 -4.64
C ARG A 216 -2.96 14.14 -4.39
N PHE A 217 -3.54 15.01 -5.20
CA PHE A 217 -4.96 15.33 -5.20
C PHE A 217 -5.56 14.89 -6.51
N SER A 218 -6.43 13.89 -6.48
CA SER A 218 -6.94 13.26 -7.69
C SER A 218 -8.43 13.00 -7.66
N LEU A 219 -9.03 12.94 -8.84
CA LEU A 219 -10.36 12.40 -9.05
C LEU A 219 -10.22 10.96 -9.56
N ALA A 220 -10.80 10.02 -8.82
CA ALA A 220 -10.79 8.60 -9.15
C ALA A 220 -12.18 8.13 -9.59
N LYS A 221 -12.24 7.35 -10.67
CA LYS A 221 -13.39 6.55 -11.05
C LYS A 221 -13.10 5.09 -10.72
N ARG A 222 -13.98 4.48 -9.94
CA ARG A 222 -13.83 3.10 -9.45
C ARG A 222 -14.67 2.13 -10.25
N PHE A 223 -14.16 0.92 -10.42
CA PHE A 223 -14.91 -0.18 -11.01
C PHE A 223 -14.44 -1.53 -10.49
N GLN A 224 -15.28 -2.53 -10.68
CA GLN A 224 -14.96 -3.93 -10.45
C GLN A 224 -15.32 -4.74 -11.70
N VAL A 225 -14.76 -5.94 -11.81
CA VAL A 225 -15.24 -6.92 -12.78
C VAL A 225 -16.13 -7.90 -12.03
N VAL A 226 -17.35 -8.11 -12.51
CA VAL A 226 -18.30 -9.08 -11.95
C VAL A 226 -18.97 -9.78 -13.11
N ASP A 227 -18.96 -11.11 -13.13
CA ASP A 227 -19.45 -11.94 -14.24
C ASP A 227 -18.81 -11.53 -15.59
N ASN A 228 -17.49 -11.29 -15.57
CA ASN A 228 -16.71 -10.77 -16.71
C ASN A 228 -17.21 -9.43 -17.30
N LYS A 229 -17.97 -8.63 -16.55
CA LYS A 229 -18.45 -7.32 -16.96
C LYS A 229 -17.90 -6.24 -16.04
N VAL A 230 -17.51 -5.11 -16.62
CA VAL A 230 -17.12 -3.91 -15.87
C VAL A 230 -18.34 -3.31 -15.20
N GLN A 231 -18.34 -3.28 -13.87
CA GLN A 231 -19.33 -2.61 -13.05
C GLN A 231 -18.71 -1.33 -12.46
N TRP A 232 -19.22 -0.18 -12.91
CA TRP A 232 -18.79 1.11 -12.41
C TRP A 232 -19.39 1.38 -11.04
N ILE A 233 -18.55 1.87 -10.12
CA ILE A 233 -19.00 2.30 -8.80
C ILE A 233 -19.24 3.81 -8.83
N ASN A 234 -20.36 4.23 -8.25
CA ASN A 234 -20.68 5.64 -8.12
C ASN A 234 -19.93 6.24 -6.94
N GLY A 235 -19.08 7.22 -7.23
CA GLY A 235 -18.48 8.10 -6.25
C GLY A 235 -19.39 9.26 -5.84
N GLY A 236 -18.91 10.06 -4.89
CA GLY A 236 -19.68 11.16 -4.30
C GLY A 236 -19.78 12.45 -5.12
N ILE A 237 -19.05 12.58 -6.24
CA ILE A 237 -18.89 13.85 -6.96
C ILE A 237 -19.41 13.76 -8.40
N GLY A 238 -20.33 14.68 -8.71
CA GLY A 238 -20.84 14.95 -10.06
C GLY A 238 -21.67 13.81 -10.65
N SER A 239 -22.26 14.05 -11.82
CA SER A 239 -23.02 13.03 -12.56
C SER A 239 -22.14 11.88 -13.09
N TRP A 240 -20.81 12.06 -13.05
CA TRP A 240 -19.83 11.07 -13.52
C TRP A 240 -19.44 10.09 -12.39
N GLY A 241 -19.91 10.33 -11.15
CA GLY A 241 -19.70 9.46 -10.00
C GLY A 241 -18.20 9.26 -9.70
N LEU A 242 -17.48 10.37 -9.56
CA LEU A 242 -16.05 10.39 -9.21
C LEU A 242 -15.87 10.52 -7.69
N ASP A 243 -14.73 10.07 -7.18
CA ASP A 243 -14.33 10.29 -5.79
C ASP A 243 -13.09 11.20 -5.75
N PHE A 244 -13.10 12.17 -4.83
CA PHE A 244 -11.90 12.94 -4.53
C PHE A 244 -11.00 12.13 -3.60
N VAL A 245 -9.72 12.00 -3.98
CA VAL A 245 -8.74 11.19 -3.28
C VAL A 245 -7.53 12.05 -2.93
N ILE A 246 -7.17 12.02 -1.66
CA ILE A 246 -5.86 12.45 -1.18
C ILE A 246 -5.00 11.19 -1.05
N SER A 247 -3.97 11.09 -1.86
CA SER A 247 -3.01 9.98 -1.84
C SER A 247 -1.59 10.49 -1.63
N PHE A 248 -0.69 9.58 -1.26
CA PHE A 248 0.70 9.92 -0.96
C PHE A 248 1.66 9.30 -1.98
N ALA A 249 2.62 10.11 -2.43
CA ALA A 249 3.70 9.69 -3.32
C ALA A 249 4.95 9.31 -2.49
N ILE A 250 4.87 8.23 -1.69
CA ILE A 250 6.01 7.80 -0.87
C ILE A 250 6.85 6.77 -1.63
N ALA A 251 8.13 7.09 -1.82
CA ALA A 251 9.05 6.27 -2.61
C ALA A 251 9.77 5.15 -1.84
N THR A 252 9.71 5.15 -0.51
CA THR A 252 10.44 4.22 0.36
C THR A 252 9.64 3.84 1.61
N TYR A 253 9.84 2.60 2.06
CA TYR A 253 9.39 2.08 3.36
C TYR A 253 10.07 2.78 4.54
#